data_AF-A0A349E915-F1
#
_entry.id   AF-A0A349E915-F1
#
_cell.length_a   1.000
_cell.length_b   1.000
_cell.length_c   1.000
_cell.angle_alpha   90.00
_cell.angle_beta   90.00
_cell.angle_gamma   90.00
#
_symmetry.space_group_name_H-M   'P 1'
#
loop_
_entity.id
_entity.type
_entity.pdbx_description
1 polymer ?
#
loop_
_entity_poly.entity_id
_entity_poly.type
_entity_poly.pdbx_seq_one_letter_code
_entity_poly.pdbx_strand_id
1 'polypeptide(L)'
;PDFRKGYAHLRTYGLSFEGWLYHTHIADLTDLAKTFPDTTIILNHLGGPIGIGTYAGRRDEVFAAWKPAIAKLAQYPNVVAKVGGIQMVVNGYGWHERAAPPSSDELVAANQDWYDYIIEQFGPQRCMFESNFPVDKLSCSYTVLWNQFKKLTKGYSANERAAMFHDTAKRVYRLPQV
;
A
#
# COMPACT_ATOMS: atom_id res chain seq x y z
N PRO A 1 -10.54 3.93 23.60
CA PRO A 1 -9.70 3.59 24.77
C PRO A 1 -9.30 2.11 24.83
N ASP A 2 -10.26 1.20 24.67
CA ASP A 2 -9.98 -0.25 24.84
C ASP A 2 -9.24 -0.88 23.66
N PHE A 3 -9.46 -0.41 22.43
CA PHE A 3 -8.66 -0.84 21.27
C PHE A 3 -7.16 -0.64 21.50
N ARG A 4 -6.75 0.54 21.99
CA ARG A 4 -5.33 0.85 22.23
C ARG A 4 -4.72 -0.02 23.33
N LYS A 5 -5.52 -0.44 24.32
CA LYS A 5 -5.05 -1.41 25.34
C LYS A 5 -4.75 -2.75 24.70
N GLY A 6 -5.65 -3.27 23.86
CA GLY A 6 -5.43 -4.49 23.08
C GLY A 6 -4.21 -4.40 22.15
N TYR A 7 -4.15 -3.32 21.36
CA TYR A 7 -3.04 -3.02 20.46
C TYR A 7 -1.68 -3.02 21.18
N ALA A 8 -1.61 -2.43 22.39
CA ALA A 8 -0.38 -2.34 23.17
C ALA A 8 0.21 -3.72 23.56
N HIS A 9 -0.57 -4.80 23.52
CA HIS A 9 -0.07 -6.15 23.78
C HIS A 9 0.71 -6.73 22.59
N LEU A 10 0.54 -6.23 21.37
CA LEU A 10 1.22 -6.77 20.17
C LEU A 10 2.75 -6.76 20.33
N ARG A 11 3.31 -5.68 20.89
CA ARG A 11 4.75 -5.55 21.16
C ARG A 11 5.28 -6.65 22.07
N THR A 12 4.50 -7.10 23.06
CA THR A 12 4.90 -8.14 24.02
C THR A 12 5.12 -9.48 23.35
N TYR A 13 4.40 -9.73 22.26
CA TYR A 13 4.48 -10.97 21.48
C TYR A 13 5.27 -10.80 20.17
N GLY A 14 5.86 -9.62 19.95
CA GLY A 14 6.51 -9.27 18.69
C GLY A 14 5.57 -9.29 17.48
N LEU A 15 4.25 -9.22 17.66
CA LEU A 15 3.29 -9.23 16.55
C LEU A 15 3.28 -7.87 15.83
N SER A 16 3.06 -7.91 14.52
CA SER A 16 2.81 -6.72 13.73
C SER A 16 1.32 -6.40 13.65
N PHE A 17 0.99 -5.15 13.32
CA PHE A 17 -0.37 -4.71 13.05
C PHE A 17 -0.57 -4.40 11.57
N GLU A 18 -1.64 -4.92 10.98
CA GLU A 18 -2.06 -4.64 9.60
C GLU A 18 -3.14 -3.56 9.61
N GLY A 19 -2.79 -2.36 9.14
CA GLY A 19 -3.67 -1.21 9.08
C GLY A 19 -4.41 -1.14 7.74
N TRP A 20 -5.53 -1.85 7.62
CA TRP A 20 -6.47 -1.66 6.51
C TRP A 20 -7.45 -0.54 6.81
N LEU A 21 -7.38 0.54 6.03
CA LEU A 21 -8.14 1.76 6.21
C LEU A 21 -8.29 2.51 4.88
N TYR A 22 -9.19 3.49 4.85
CA TYR A 22 -9.27 4.45 3.75
C TYR A 22 -8.38 5.66 3.99
N HIS A 23 -7.99 6.33 2.92
CA HIS A 23 -7.05 7.46 2.96
C HIS A 23 -7.44 8.57 3.95
N THR A 24 -8.74 8.73 4.22
CA THR A 24 -9.30 9.66 5.20
C THR A 24 -8.89 9.35 6.65
N HIS A 25 -8.49 8.13 6.97
CA HIS A 25 -8.10 7.67 8.31
C HIS A 25 -6.60 7.44 8.48
N ILE A 26 -5.76 7.82 7.50
CA ILE A 26 -4.29 7.69 7.61
C ILE A 26 -3.77 8.46 8.84
N ALA A 27 -4.42 9.57 9.22
CA ALA A 27 -4.07 10.34 10.41
C ALA A 27 -4.24 9.51 11.71
N ASP A 28 -5.23 8.63 11.79
CA ASP A 28 -5.44 7.77 12.97
C ASP A 28 -4.33 6.71 13.08
N LEU A 29 -3.91 6.13 11.95
CA LEU A 29 -2.78 5.20 11.92
C LEU A 29 -1.46 5.91 12.26
N THR A 30 -1.31 7.16 11.83
CA THR A 30 -0.16 8.00 12.18
C THR A 30 -0.09 8.22 13.69
N ASP A 31 -1.23 8.47 14.33
CA ASP A 31 -1.28 8.63 15.79
C ASP A 31 -0.94 7.32 16.53
N LEU A 32 -1.38 6.17 16.01
CA LEU A 32 -0.95 4.86 16.53
C LEU A 32 0.56 4.64 16.37
N ALA A 33 1.11 4.93 15.20
CA ALA A 33 2.55 4.79 14.91
C ALA A 33 3.39 5.63 15.88
N LYS A 34 2.97 6.88 16.12
CA LYS A 34 3.58 7.79 17.09
C LYS A 34 3.49 7.28 18.53
N THR A 35 2.32 6.78 18.91
CA THR A 35 2.03 6.37 20.30
C THR A 35 2.74 5.06 20.67
N PHE A 36 2.93 4.16 19.69
CA PHE A 36 3.47 2.83 19.90
C PHE A 36 4.66 2.56 18.94
N PRO A 37 5.80 3.26 19.13
CA PRO A 37 6.95 3.15 18.23
C PRO A 37 7.56 1.74 18.19
N ASP A 38 7.33 0.92 19.22
CA ASP A 38 7.87 -0.45 19.31
C ASP A 38 7.01 -1.51 18.59
N THR A 39 5.86 -1.10 18.02
CA THR A 39 4.99 -2.02 17.26
C THR A 39 5.11 -1.73 15.77
N THR A 40 5.51 -2.74 14.99
CA THR A 40 5.55 -2.63 13.53
C THR A 40 4.14 -2.54 12.96
N ILE A 41 3.89 -1.52 12.15
CA ILE A 41 2.65 -1.29 11.44
C ILE A 41 2.89 -1.52 9.94
N ILE A 42 2.00 -2.29 9.30
CA ILE A 42 1.91 -2.42 7.85
C ILE A 42 0.71 -1.58 7.40
N LEU A 43 0.97 -0.48 6.69
CA LEU A 43 -0.05 0.28 5.98
C LEU A 43 -0.48 -0.52 4.75
N ASN A 44 -1.77 -0.83 4.65
CA ASN A 44 -2.28 -1.68 3.57
C ASN A 44 -2.74 -0.88 2.35
N HIS A 45 -2.49 -1.46 1.18
CA HIS A 45 -2.95 -1.06 -0.16
C HIS A 45 -2.91 0.45 -0.41
N LEU A 46 -1.70 1.02 -0.31
CA LEU A 46 -1.45 2.45 -0.51
C LEU A 46 -2.27 3.36 0.44
N GLY A 47 -2.79 2.84 1.55
CA GLY A 47 -3.67 3.57 2.46
C GLY A 47 -5.10 3.76 1.94
N GLY A 48 -5.58 2.89 1.04
CA GLY A 48 -6.97 2.84 0.59
C GLY A 48 -7.54 4.14 -0.01
N PRO A 49 -6.96 4.69 -1.10
CA PRO A 49 -7.60 5.76 -1.86
C PRO A 49 -9.00 5.34 -2.36
N ILE A 50 -10.03 6.17 -2.13
CA ILE A 50 -11.40 5.89 -2.57
C ILE A 50 -11.65 6.66 -3.88
N GLY A 51 -12.27 6.02 -4.87
CA GLY A 51 -12.64 6.63 -6.15
C GLY A 51 -14.11 6.42 -6.54
N ILE A 52 -14.95 5.95 -5.62
CA ILE A 52 -16.38 5.71 -5.84
C ILE A 52 -17.25 6.57 -4.92
N GLY A 53 -18.57 6.56 -5.15
CA GLY A 53 -19.54 7.30 -4.33
C GLY A 53 -19.28 8.80 -4.35
N THR A 54 -19.17 9.43 -3.19
CA THR A 54 -18.89 10.88 -3.05
C THR A 54 -17.51 11.31 -3.56
N TYR A 55 -16.62 10.35 -3.85
CA TYR A 55 -15.29 10.54 -4.43
C TYR A 55 -15.23 10.21 -5.93
N ALA A 56 -16.34 9.77 -6.54
CA ALA A 56 -16.38 9.48 -7.97
C ALA A 56 -16.02 10.74 -8.79
N GLY A 57 -15.09 10.59 -9.74
CA GLY A 57 -14.59 11.69 -10.57
C GLY A 57 -13.68 12.69 -9.86
N ARG A 58 -13.31 12.46 -8.60
CA ARG A 58 -12.52 13.40 -7.76
C ARG A 58 -11.13 12.88 -7.42
N ARG A 59 -10.52 12.11 -8.32
CA ARG A 59 -9.23 11.44 -8.09
C ARG A 59 -8.11 12.42 -7.72
N ASP A 60 -8.06 13.58 -8.37
CA ASP A 60 -7.04 14.60 -8.12
C ASP A 60 -7.17 15.19 -6.70
N GLU A 61 -8.40 15.40 -6.23
CA GLU A 61 -8.66 15.84 -4.85
C GLU A 61 -8.25 14.79 -3.83
N VAL A 62 -8.56 13.50 -4.10
CA VAL A 62 -8.15 12.37 -3.25
C VAL A 62 -6.64 12.27 -3.19
N PHE A 63 -5.97 12.37 -4.34
CA PHE A 63 -4.50 12.35 -4.43
C PHE A 63 -3.88 13.52 -3.65
N ALA A 64 -4.41 14.74 -3.83
CA ALA A 64 -3.95 15.93 -3.12
C ALA A 64 -4.10 15.81 -1.59
N ALA A 65 -5.18 15.19 -1.09
CA ALA A 65 -5.37 14.93 0.34
C ALA A 65 -4.49 13.78 0.86
N TRP A 66 -4.29 12.74 0.05
CA TRP A 66 -3.54 11.54 0.40
C TRP A 66 -2.04 11.81 0.55
N LYS A 67 -1.44 12.59 -0.34
CA LYS A 67 0.00 12.89 -0.33
C LYS A 67 0.53 13.36 1.04
N PRO A 68 0.02 14.47 1.63
CA PRO A 68 0.51 14.94 2.92
C PRO A 68 0.25 13.94 4.06
N ALA A 69 -0.82 13.13 3.99
CA ALA A 69 -1.09 12.10 4.99
C ALA A 69 -0.04 10.98 4.94
N ILE A 70 0.34 10.53 3.73
CA ILE A 70 1.42 9.56 3.52
C ILE A 70 2.77 10.10 3.96
N ALA A 71 3.13 11.31 3.55
CA ALA A 71 4.41 11.91 3.95
C ALA A 71 4.53 11.99 5.48
N LYS A 72 3.44 12.37 6.17
CA LYS A 72 3.42 12.42 7.64
C LYS A 72 3.55 11.04 8.27
N LEU A 73 2.86 10.03 7.75
CA LEU A 73 2.96 8.65 8.25
C LEU A 73 4.36 8.06 8.01
N ALA A 74 4.98 8.36 6.87
CA ALA A 74 6.30 7.85 6.48
C ALA A 74 7.44 8.32 7.40
N GLN A 75 7.24 9.40 8.17
CA GLN A 75 8.17 9.89 9.19
C GLN A 75 8.41 8.88 10.32
N TYR A 76 7.50 7.93 10.51
CA TYR A 76 7.59 6.95 11.60
C TYR A 76 8.29 5.67 11.11
N PRO A 77 9.46 5.32 11.66
CA PRO A 77 10.29 4.22 11.17
C PRO A 77 9.68 2.83 11.42
N ASN A 78 8.74 2.71 12.36
CA ASN A 78 8.00 1.49 12.65
C ASN A 78 6.86 1.21 11.65
N VAL A 79 6.66 2.07 10.64
CA VAL A 79 5.67 1.87 9.59
C VAL A 79 6.33 1.41 8.30
N VAL A 80 5.79 0.35 7.72
CA VAL A 80 6.08 -0.14 6.36
C VAL A 80 4.78 -0.14 5.54
N ALA A 81 4.89 -0.13 4.21
CA ALA A 81 3.75 -0.02 3.31
C ALA A 81 3.65 -1.22 2.36
N LYS A 82 2.45 -1.80 2.31
CA LYS A 82 1.97 -2.63 1.21
C LYS A 82 1.49 -1.72 0.09
N VAL A 83 2.10 -1.84 -1.08
CA VAL A 83 1.92 -0.92 -2.22
C VAL A 83 1.10 -1.52 -3.36
N GLY A 84 0.39 -2.63 -3.15
CA GLY A 84 -0.61 -3.19 -4.07
C GLY A 84 -2.03 -2.70 -3.80
N GLY A 85 -3.02 -3.39 -4.36
CA GLY A 85 -4.45 -3.20 -4.03
C GLY A 85 -5.09 -1.88 -4.49
N ILE A 86 -4.48 -1.13 -5.41
CA ILE A 86 -5.11 0.06 -6.03
C ILE A 86 -6.08 -0.30 -7.18
N GLN A 87 -6.20 -1.58 -7.52
CA GLN A 87 -7.09 -2.03 -8.59
C GLN A 87 -8.47 -2.47 -8.10
N MET A 88 -8.78 -2.37 -6.80
CA MET A 88 -10.09 -2.74 -6.30
C MET A 88 -11.19 -1.84 -6.89
N VAL A 89 -12.42 -2.35 -6.92
CA VAL A 89 -13.60 -1.56 -7.34
C VAL A 89 -13.71 -0.24 -6.58
N VAL A 90 -13.39 -0.23 -5.27
CA VAL A 90 -13.44 0.97 -4.43
C VAL A 90 -12.51 2.09 -4.88
N ASN A 91 -11.45 1.78 -5.64
CA ASN A 91 -10.50 2.78 -6.15
C ASN A 91 -11.03 3.51 -7.41
N GLY A 92 -12.14 3.06 -7.99
CA GLY A 92 -12.89 3.84 -8.99
C GLY A 92 -12.22 3.96 -10.36
N TYR A 93 -11.50 2.93 -10.81
CA TYR A 93 -10.93 2.90 -12.16
C TYR A 93 -11.87 2.31 -13.22
N GLY A 94 -12.99 1.71 -12.82
CA GLY A 94 -13.98 1.13 -13.75
C GLY A 94 -13.46 -0.08 -14.55
N TRP A 95 -12.32 -0.67 -14.19
CA TRP A 95 -11.73 -1.80 -14.92
C TRP A 95 -12.69 -2.97 -15.08
N HIS A 96 -13.43 -3.29 -14.02
CA HIS A 96 -14.41 -4.36 -13.95
C HIS A 96 -15.66 -4.13 -14.81
N GLU A 97 -15.88 -2.91 -15.32
CA GLU A 97 -17.00 -2.54 -16.18
C GLU A 97 -16.62 -2.61 -17.67
N ARG A 98 -15.34 -2.77 -17.99
CA ARG A 98 -14.84 -2.83 -19.38
C ARG A 98 -15.17 -4.16 -20.02
N ALA A 99 -15.36 -4.15 -21.34
CA ALA A 99 -15.53 -5.37 -22.14
C ALA A 99 -14.29 -6.29 -22.15
N ALA A 100 -13.11 -5.73 -21.89
CA ALA A 100 -11.85 -6.46 -21.80
C ALA A 100 -11.01 -5.94 -20.62
N PRO A 101 -10.24 -6.83 -19.94
CA PRO A 101 -9.40 -6.43 -18.82
C PRO A 101 -8.28 -5.47 -19.27
N PRO A 102 -7.79 -4.59 -18.39
CA PRO A 102 -6.69 -3.69 -18.69
C PRO A 102 -5.39 -4.48 -18.93
N SER A 103 -4.52 -3.93 -19.77
CA SER A 103 -3.12 -4.34 -19.90
C SER A 103 -2.27 -3.76 -18.76
N SER A 104 -1.07 -4.31 -18.58
CA SER A 104 -0.14 -3.77 -17.57
C SER A 104 0.36 -2.36 -17.89
N ASP A 105 0.37 -1.94 -19.16
CA ASP A 105 0.72 -0.56 -19.54
C ASP A 105 -0.39 0.42 -19.16
N GLU A 106 -1.65 0.05 -19.35
CA GLU A 106 -2.79 0.85 -18.89
C GLU A 106 -2.81 1.01 -17.37
N LEU A 107 -2.50 -0.06 -16.63
CA LEU A 107 -2.38 0.03 -15.17
C LEU A 107 -1.23 0.95 -14.75
N VAL A 108 -0.06 0.86 -15.40
CA VAL A 108 1.06 1.80 -15.12
C VAL A 108 0.60 3.23 -15.38
N ALA A 109 0.07 3.52 -16.56
CA ALA A 109 -0.36 4.87 -16.93
C ALA A 109 -1.41 5.46 -15.97
N ALA A 110 -2.31 4.62 -15.44
CA ALA A 110 -3.37 5.07 -14.55
C ALA A 110 -2.93 5.27 -13.09
N ASN A 111 -1.84 4.62 -12.64
CA ASN A 111 -1.53 4.53 -11.21
C ASN A 111 -0.12 4.95 -10.81
N GLN A 112 0.78 5.19 -11.77
CA GLN A 112 2.21 5.41 -11.49
C GLN A 112 2.46 6.45 -10.39
N ASP A 113 1.74 7.57 -10.41
CA ASP A 113 1.91 8.66 -9.43
C ASP A 113 1.71 8.23 -7.96
N TRP A 114 0.82 7.26 -7.71
CA TRP A 114 0.63 6.69 -6.37
C TRP A 114 1.85 5.89 -5.91
N TYR A 115 2.43 5.11 -6.82
CA TYR A 115 3.61 4.29 -6.54
C TYR A 115 4.85 5.15 -6.37
N ASP A 116 5.10 6.07 -7.31
CA ASP A 116 6.27 6.94 -7.30
C ASP A 116 6.29 7.73 -5.99
N TYR A 117 5.16 8.33 -5.60
CA TYR A 117 5.11 9.12 -4.38
C TYR A 117 5.27 8.27 -3.10
N ILE A 118 4.57 7.14 -2.96
CA ILE A 118 4.70 6.36 -1.72
C ILE A 118 6.10 5.76 -1.56
N ILE A 119 6.72 5.32 -2.67
CA ILE A 119 8.07 4.75 -2.65
C ILE A 119 9.10 5.86 -2.37
N GLU A 120 8.90 7.07 -2.90
CA GLU A 120 9.73 8.23 -2.55
C GLU A 120 9.67 8.53 -1.04
N GLN A 121 8.48 8.52 -0.42
CA GLN A 121 8.33 8.85 1.00
C GLN A 121 8.84 7.75 1.94
N PHE A 122 8.54 6.48 1.65
CA PHE A 122 8.91 5.36 2.52
C PHE A 122 10.31 4.81 2.24
N GLY A 123 10.76 4.90 0.99
CA GLY A 123 11.92 4.20 0.45
C GLY A 123 11.61 2.74 0.09
N PRO A 124 12.38 2.13 -0.85
CA PRO A 124 12.20 0.73 -1.26
C PRO A 124 12.27 -0.27 -0.11
N GLN A 125 13.08 0.02 0.92
CA GLN A 125 13.27 -0.84 2.10
C GLN A 125 12.06 -0.87 3.06
N ARG A 126 11.06 -0.02 2.84
CA ARG A 126 9.82 -0.02 3.62
C ARG A 126 8.58 -0.20 2.75
N CYS A 127 8.73 -0.48 1.46
CA CYS A 127 7.64 -0.84 0.56
C CYS A 127 7.68 -2.34 0.26
N MET A 128 6.52 -2.96 0.15
CA MET A 128 6.36 -4.36 -0.30
C MET A 128 5.25 -4.44 -1.33
N PHE A 129 5.52 -5.09 -2.46
CA PHE A 129 4.47 -5.40 -3.44
C PHE A 129 3.65 -6.60 -2.98
N GLU A 130 2.33 -6.46 -3.06
CA GLU A 130 1.39 -7.52 -2.83
C GLU A 130 0.28 -7.51 -3.89
N SER A 131 -0.36 -8.66 -4.07
CA SER A 131 -1.35 -8.82 -5.14
C SER A 131 -2.76 -8.37 -4.75
N ASN A 132 -3.09 -8.40 -3.44
CA ASN A 132 -4.46 -8.28 -2.95
C ASN A 132 -5.44 -9.29 -3.58
N PHE A 133 -4.94 -10.42 -4.11
CA PHE A 133 -5.80 -11.44 -4.70
C PHE A 133 -6.56 -12.21 -3.62
N PRO A 134 -7.84 -12.54 -3.86
CA PRO A 134 -8.56 -12.42 -5.13
C PRO A 134 -9.35 -11.10 -5.32
N VAL A 135 -9.24 -10.09 -4.45
CA VAL A 135 -10.05 -8.86 -4.56
C VAL A 135 -9.75 -8.10 -5.86
N ASP A 136 -8.47 -7.90 -6.18
CA ASP A 136 -8.04 -7.23 -7.41
C ASP A 136 -8.38 -8.03 -8.69
N LYS A 137 -8.76 -9.31 -8.56
CA LYS A 137 -9.17 -10.17 -9.70
C LYS A 137 -10.41 -9.63 -10.41
N LEU A 138 -11.26 -8.87 -9.71
CA LEU A 138 -12.41 -8.21 -10.34
C LEU A 138 -11.99 -7.22 -11.43
N SER A 139 -10.79 -6.67 -11.34
CA SER A 139 -10.31 -5.61 -12.22
C SER A 139 -9.21 -6.07 -13.17
N CYS A 140 -8.31 -6.96 -12.75
CA CYS A 140 -7.20 -7.39 -13.59
C CYS A 140 -6.74 -8.82 -13.28
N SER A 141 -5.95 -9.41 -14.18
CA SER A 141 -5.34 -10.73 -13.93
C SER A 141 -4.08 -10.61 -13.08
N TYR A 142 -3.74 -11.70 -12.38
CA TYR A 142 -2.56 -11.76 -11.52
C TYR A 142 -1.29 -11.41 -12.29
N THR A 143 -1.12 -11.99 -13.49
CA THR A 143 0.03 -11.75 -14.36
C THR A 143 0.12 -10.29 -14.81
N VAL A 144 -1.01 -9.66 -15.14
CA VAL A 144 -1.05 -8.24 -15.53
C VAL A 144 -0.60 -7.35 -14.37
N LEU A 145 -1.12 -7.60 -13.16
CA LEU A 145 -0.74 -6.85 -11.95
C LEU A 145 0.76 -6.97 -11.66
N TRP A 146 1.32 -8.18 -11.65
CA TRP A 146 2.75 -8.35 -11.39
C TRP A 146 3.64 -7.76 -12.49
N ASN A 147 3.16 -7.75 -13.75
CA ASN A 147 3.87 -7.07 -14.83
C ASN A 147 3.84 -5.54 -14.66
N GLN A 148 2.78 -4.95 -14.12
CA GLN A 148 2.75 -3.53 -13.72
C GLN A 148 3.88 -3.24 -12.72
N PHE A 149 3.98 -4.01 -11.63
CA PHE A 149 5.02 -3.81 -10.62
C PHE A 149 6.43 -3.90 -11.22
N LYS A 150 6.69 -4.91 -12.08
CA LYS A 150 8.00 -5.05 -12.75
C LYS A 150 8.35 -3.86 -13.65
N LYS A 151 7.35 -3.26 -14.29
CA LYS A 151 7.48 -2.08 -15.16
C LYS A 151 7.75 -0.83 -14.35
N LEU A 152 6.99 -0.58 -13.28
CA LEU A 152 7.18 0.54 -12.36
C LEU A 152 8.62 0.58 -11.80
N THR A 153 9.18 -0.59 -11.50
CA THR A 153 10.52 -0.64 -10.89
C THR A 153 11.68 -0.76 -11.88
N LYS A 154 11.49 -0.49 -13.19
CA LYS A 154 12.56 -0.65 -14.20
C LYS A 154 13.79 0.22 -13.92
N GLY A 155 13.62 1.40 -13.34
CA GLY A 155 14.71 2.33 -13.02
C GLY A 155 15.41 2.05 -11.68
N TYR A 156 14.90 1.14 -10.86
CA TYR A 156 15.47 0.83 -9.55
C TYR A 156 16.57 -0.22 -9.67
N SER A 157 17.56 -0.15 -8.76
CA SER A 157 18.64 -1.13 -8.67
C SER A 157 18.13 -2.53 -8.32
N ALA A 158 18.98 -3.54 -8.55
CA ALA A 158 18.66 -4.93 -8.19
C ALA A 158 18.31 -5.08 -6.70
N ASN A 159 19.02 -4.38 -5.81
CA ASN A 159 18.80 -4.44 -4.37
C ASN A 159 17.50 -3.75 -3.94
N GLU A 160 17.15 -2.63 -4.56
CA GLU A 160 15.86 -1.94 -4.29
C GLU A 160 14.68 -2.76 -4.79
N ARG A 161 14.83 -3.41 -5.95
CA ARG A 161 13.83 -4.36 -6.45
C ARG A 161 13.71 -5.57 -5.52
N ALA A 162 14.82 -6.16 -5.08
CA ALA A 162 14.79 -7.27 -4.11
C ALA A 162 14.08 -6.86 -2.82
N ALA A 163 14.33 -5.65 -2.31
CA ALA A 163 13.63 -5.10 -1.15
C ALA A 163 12.11 -5.08 -1.33
N MET A 164 11.62 -4.48 -2.43
CA MET A 164 10.18 -4.32 -2.66
C MET A 164 9.46 -5.63 -3.02
N PHE A 165 10.13 -6.54 -3.73
CA PHE A 165 9.52 -7.80 -4.16
C PHE A 165 9.66 -8.94 -3.12
N HIS A 166 10.56 -8.82 -2.14
CA HIS A 166 10.88 -9.93 -1.24
C HIS A 166 11.43 -9.50 0.13
N ASP A 167 12.57 -8.80 0.19
CA ASP A 167 13.35 -8.70 1.44
C ASP A 167 12.63 -7.92 2.54
N THR A 168 11.86 -6.89 2.18
CA THR A 168 11.05 -6.13 3.13
C THR A 168 10.01 -7.04 3.80
N ALA A 169 9.28 -7.84 3.03
CA ALA A 169 8.29 -8.77 3.57
C ALA A 169 8.96 -9.84 4.44
N LYS A 170 10.06 -10.43 3.96
CA LYS A 170 10.82 -11.44 4.72
C LYS A 170 11.26 -10.91 6.10
N ARG A 171 11.82 -9.71 6.14
CA ARG A 171 12.26 -9.07 7.40
C ARG A 171 11.08 -8.72 8.31
N VAL A 172 10.05 -8.09 7.76
CA VAL A 172 8.89 -7.61 8.54
C VAL A 172 8.09 -8.76 9.16
N TYR A 173 7.87 -9.83 8.40
CA TYR A 173 7.13 -11.01 8.88
C TYR A 173 8.02 -12.08 9.51
N ARG A 174 9.35 -11.85 9.59
CA ARG A 174 10.34 -12.79 10.16
C ARG A 174 10.26 -14.17 9.51
N LEU A 175 10.12 -14.20 8.18
CA LEU A 175 10.05 -15.45 7.44
C LEU A 175 11.43 -16.14 7.47
N PRO A 176 11.48 -17.47 7.60
CA PRO A 176 12.74 -18.20 7.61
C PRO A 176 13.49 -18.03 6.27
N GLN A 177 14.79 -18.30 6.30
CA GLN A 177 15.53 -18.53 5.06
C GLN A 177 14.98 -19.80 4.41
N VAL A 178 14.66 -19.71 3.12
CA VAL A 178 14.20 -20.84 2.30
C VAL A 178 15.37 -21.32 1.47
#